data_AF-A0A7C6YG39-F1
#
_entry.id   AF-A0A7C6YG39-F1
#
_cell.length_a   1.000
_cell.length_b   1.000
_cell.length_c   1.000
_cell.angle_alpha   90.00
_cell.angle_beta   90.00
_cell.angle_gamma   90.00
#
_symmetry.space_group_name_H-M   'P 1'
#
loop_
_entity.id
_entity.type
_entity.pdbx_description
1 polymer ?
#
loop_
_entity_poly.entity_id
_entity_poly.type
_entity_poly.pdbx_seq_one_letter_code
_entity_poly.pdbx_strand_id
1 'polypeptide(L)'
;MENRKSKCSGYGMFTGVCWVIGLGIILSVAIGLPLKKSLGDNSSALAALVATGIGFAYVVLSAAEWLAQTRALKSNPLPDELDLSERSVAAERCKALTGCSTLHRHIRRLLTAWAAGASGPQVSSMAGNQMLRTMGVLAAETVAVLILLGSGAAFGAPQVLLTLGTGCMVLVTLMAIARFQLASQLAGYIESNLLARIGNDTPAAAGLEFTQVLGKAVTDSTASLATAQAKFAEQLAKVQADAAAQAAKAQTDAAAQIAKAQTDTAAQLTKAHSDAAAQIASAQQEAAAQAVKAQGETSAKLAAAQQETAAQLAKAQDKVAEQLGRVTEIATSVDNILKLQQTVDGTIKGVTATEEFKSTLLELKRHLSESDEMLKNLAKPRSIRLVEQDRE
;
A
#
# COMPACT_ATOMS: atom_id res chain seq x y z
N MET A 1 67.61 -9.83 26.75
CA MET A 1 66.41 -10.70 26.58
C MET A 1 65.27 -10.02 27.32
N GLU A 2 64.02 -10.19 26.86
CA GLU A 2 62.79 -9.46 27.27
C GLU A 2 62.56 -8.12 26.56
N ASN A 3 61.28 -7.81 26.28
CA ASN A 3 60.73 -6.65 25.57
C ASN A 3 60.59 -6.66 24.03
N ARG A 4 60.22 -7.80 23.42
CA ARG A 4 59.38 -7.79 22.19
C ARG A 4 58.33 -8.90 22.18
N LYS A 5 57.47 -8.93 23.20
CA LYS A 5 56.16 -9.61 23.10
C LYS A 5 55.13 -8.62 22.56
N SER A 6 55.33 -8.06 21.36
CA SER A 6 54.18 -7.56 20.59
C SER A 6 53.40 -8.79 20.18
N LYS A 7 52.44 -9.18 21.01
CA LYS A 7 51.49 -10.24 20.72
C LYS A 7 50.90 -9.94 19.34
N CYS A 8 51.33 -10.68 18.31
CA CYS A 8 50.58 -10.83 17.07
C CYS A 8 49.32 -11.64 17.39
N SER A 9 48.43 -11.04 18.20
CA SER A 9 47.15 -11.54 18.67
C SER A 9 46.11 -11.38 17.56
N GLY A 10 46.37 -11.99 16.41
CA GLY A 10 45.50 -11.80 15.26
C GLY A 10 45.56 -12.99 14.32
N TYR A 11 45.23 -14.18 14.80
CA TYR A 11 44.79 -15.23 13.90
C TYR A 11 43.46 -14.75 13.27
N GLY A 12 43.42 -14.61 11.94
CA GLY A 12 42.24 -14.16 11.19
C GLY A 12 42.01 -12.64 11.24
N MET A 13 42.90 -11.84 10.64
CA MET A 13 42.76 -10.37 10.64
C MET A 13 41.49 -9.87 9.93
N PHE A 14 40.88 -10.70 9.08
CA PHE A 14 39.64 -10.37 8.37
C PHE A 14 38.43 -11.21 8.79
N THR A 15 38.61 -12.46 9.23
CA THR A 15 37.51 -13.35 9.63
C THR A 15 37.29 -13.44 11.14
N GLY A 16 38.03 -12.65 11.94
CA GLY A 16 37.80 -12.59 13.37
C GLY A 16 36.32 -12.34 13.66
N VAL A 17 35.74 -13.12 14.57
CA VAL A 17 34.30 -13.10 14.90
C VAL A 17 33.79 -11.66 15.10
N CYS A 18 34.59 -10.80 15.72
CA CYS A 18 34.24 -9.38 15.92
C CYS A 18 34.11 -8.58 14.62
N TRP A 19 34.96 -8.82 13.63
CA TRP A 19 34.88 -8.17 12.31
C TRP A 19 33.67 -8.66 11.52
N VAL A 20 33.41 -9.97 11.55
CA VAL A 20 32.23 -10.56 10.89
C VAL A 20 30.94 -10.01 11.49
N ILE A 21 30.86 -9.92 12.82
CA ILE A 21 29.69 -9.35 13.51
C ILE A 21 29.58 -7.85 13.22
N GLY A 22 30.66 -7.08 13.36
CA GLY A 22 30.63 -5.63 13.16
C GLY A 22 30.24 -5.25 11.73
N LEU A 23 30.86 -5.88 10.73
CA LEU A 23 30.53 -5.68 9.32
C LEU A 23 29.15 -6.24 8.97
N GLY A 24 28.76 -7.34 9.63
CA GLY A 24 27.43 -7.93 9.54
C GLY A 24 26.33 -6.95 9.95
N ILE A 25 26.48 -6.28 11.09
CA ILE A 25 25.52 -5.27 11.56
C ILE A 25 25.42 -4.10 10.58
N ILE A 26 26.55 -3.61 10.06
CA ILE A 26 26.56 -2.52 9.07
C ILE A 26 25.83 -2.94 7.78
N LEU A 27 26.11 -4.15 7.27
CA LEU A 27 25.43 -4.68 6.10
C LEU A 27 23.95 -4.91 6.35
N SER A 28 23.55 -5.38 7.53
CA SER A 28 22.15 -5.52 7.90
C SER A 28 21.42 -4.20 7.86
N VAL A 29 22.02 -3.12 8.38
CA VAL A 29 21.44 -1.77 8.30
C VAL A 29 21.34 -1.32 6.84
N ALA A 30 22.41 -1.51 6.05
CA ALA A 30 22.43 -1.14 4.63
C ALA A 30 21.34 -1.86 3.81
N ILE A 31 21.14 -3.17 4.05
CA ILE A 31 20.10 -3.98 3.41
C ILE A 31 18.70 -3.63 3.96
N GLY A 32 18.61 -3.30 5.25
CA GLY A 32 17.35 -3.00 5.92
C GLY A 32 16.73 -1.65 5.56
N LEU A 33 17.54 -0.63 5.27
CA LEU A 33 17.07 0.71 4.88
C LEU A 33 16.07 0.70 3.71
N PRO A 34 16.35 0.05 2.57
CA PRO A 34 15.37 -0.02 1.47
C PRO A 34 14.14 -0.87 1.80
N LEU A 35 14.27 -1.84 2.72
CA LEU A 35 13.19 -2.77 3.06
C LEU A 35 12.34 -2.30 4.26
N LYS A 36 12.71 -1.19 4.93
CA LYS A 36 12.05 -0.71 6.16
C LYS A 36 10.53 -0.53 6.00
N LYS A 37 10.06 -0.09 4.83
CA LYS A 37 8.61 0.06 4.56
C LYS A 37 7.86 -1.27 4.56
N SER A 38 8.52 -2.38 4.24
CA SER A 38 7.91 -3.70 4.12
C SER A 38 8.08 -4.58 5.36
N LEU A 39 9.09 -4.32 6.21
CA LEU A 39 9.39 -5.18 7.36
C LEU A 39 8.47 -4.94 8.56
N GLY A 40 7.93 -3.71 8.72
CA GLY A 40 7.29 -3.28 9.97
C GLY A 40 8.26 -3.33 11.17
N ASP A 41 7.77 -3.00 12.36
CA ASP A 41 8.57 -3.03 13.61
C ASP A 41 8.63 -4.44 14.24
N ASN A 42 8.64 -5.49 13.41
CA ASN A 42 8.67 -6.86 13.89
C ASN A 42 10.08 -7.28 14.31
N SER A 43 10.26 -7.60 15.59
CA SER A 43 11.55 -8.08 16.15
C SER A 43 12.10 -9.31 15.42
N SER A 44 11.23 -10.19 14.91
CA SER A 44 11.64 -11.35 14.12
C SER A 44 12.25 -10.98 12.77
N ALA A 45 11.71 -9.97 12.10
CA ALA A 45 12.24 -9.48 10.83
C ALA A 45 13.62 -8.82 11.02
N LEU A 46 13.81 -8.10 12.14
CA LEU A 46 15.13 -7.56 12.52
C LEU A 46 16.14 -8.68 12.79
N ALA A 47 15.76 -9.73 13.52
CA ALA A 47 16.65 -10.86 13.77
C ALA A 47 17.09 -11.56 12.47
N ALA A 48 16.15 -11.81 11.55
CA ALA A 48 16.44 -12.41 10.25
C ALA A 48 17.33 -11.50 9.38
N LEU A 49 17.11 -10.19 9.42
CA LEU A 49 17.93 -9.20 8.73
C LEU A 49 19.37 -9.16 9.28
N VAL A 50 19.52 -9.23 10.62
CA VAL A 50 20.83 -9.31 11.29
C VAL A 50 21.56 -10.58 10.90
N ALA A 51 20.90 -11.74 10.98
CA ALA A 51 21.47 -13.02 10.57
C ALA A 51 21.93 -13.00 9.10
N THR A 52 21.09 -12.45 8.21
CA THR A 52 21.41 -12.39 6.78
C THR A 52 22.58 -11.45 6.48
N GLY A 53 22.66 -10.29 7.14
CA GLY A 53 23.80 -9.39 6.99
C GLY A 53 25.11 -9.96 7.53
N ILE A 54 25.07 -10.70 8.65
CA ILE A 54 26.23 -11.46 9.15
C ILE A 54 26.66 -12.53 8.13
N GLY A 55 25.71 -13.25 7.53
CA GLY A 55 26.00 -14.21 6.46
C GLY A 55 26.70 -13.56 5.26
N PHE A 56 26.20 -12.41 4.80
CA PHE A 56 26.83 -11.65 3.71
C PHE A 56 28.24 -11.15 4.07
N ALA A 57 28.40 -10.62 5.29
CA ALA A 57 29.71 -10.20 5.78
C ALA A 57 30.71 -11.35 5.75
N TYR A 58 30.30 -12.53 6.21
CA TYR A 58 31.12 -13.73 6.16
C TYR A 58 31.52 -14.09 4.73
N VAL A 59 30.59 -14.06 3.77
CA VAL A 59 30.87 -14.36 2.35
C VAL A 59 31.89 -13.36 1.78
N VAL A 60 31.71 -12.07 2.01
CA VAL A 60 32.60 -11.02 1.49
C VAL A 60 34.01 -11.15 2.07
N LEU A 61 34.12 -11.32 3.39
CA LEU A 61 35.41 -11.48 4.06
C LEU A 61 36.09 -12.78 3.64
N SER A 62 35.31 -13.85 3.48
CA SER A 62 35.79 -15.14 2.98
C SER A 62 36.31 -15.06 1.55
N ALA A 63 35.63 -14.32 0.68
CA ALA A 63 36.06 -14.05 -0.70
C ALA A 63 37.36 -13.25 -0.74
N ALA A 64 37.45 -12.20 0.08
CA ALA A 64 38.65 -11.36 0.17
C ALA A 64 39.86 -12.16 0.63
N GLU A 65 39.69 -13.03 1.63
CA GLU A 65 40.74 -13.92 2.09
C GLU A 65 41.12 -14.95 1.02
N TRP A 66 40.14 -15.57 0.35
CA TRP A 66 40.39 -16.50 -0.75
C TRP A 66 41.21 -15.85 -1.87
N LEU A 67 40.88 -14.61 -2.26
CA LEU A 67 41.63 -13.84 -3.25
C LEU A 67 43.04 -13.51 -2.78
N ALA A 68 43.21 -13.12 -1.51
CA ALA A 68 44.52 -12.82 -0.93
C ALA A 68 45.43 -14.06 -0.89
N GLN A 69 44.87 -15.22 -0.55
CA GLN A 69 45.58 -16.51 -0.55
C GLN A 69 45.93 -16.97 -1.97
N THR A 70 44.99 -16.83 -2.92
CA THR A 70 45.24 -17.15 -4.33
C THR A 70 46.33 -16.27 -4.93
N ARG A 71 46.33 -14.96 -4.62
CA ARG A 71 47.43 -14.05 -5.00
C ARG A 71 48.76 -14.48 -4.38
N ALA A 72 48.75 -14.87 -3.11
CA ALA A 72 49.96 -15.33 -2.44
C ALA A 72 50.53 -16.60 -3.08
N LEU A 73 49.68 -17.56 -3.49
CA LEU A 73 50.11 -18.74 -4.24
C LEU A 73 50.73 -18.35 -5.59
N LYS A 74 50.10 -17.43 -6.33
CA LYS A 74 50.60 -16.94 -7.62
C LYS A 74 51.93 -16.20 -7.52
N SER A 75 52.21 -15.52 -6.40
CA SER A 75 53.49 -14.85 -6.19
C SER A 75 54.67 -15.80 -5.92
N ASN A 76 54.41 -17.11 -5.84
CA ASN A 76 55.39 -18.16 -5.55
C ASN A 76 56.37 -17.77 -4.42
N PRO A 77 55.92 -17.81 -3.15
CA PRO A 77 56.73 -17.34 -2.03
C PRO A 77 58.04 -18.13 -1.83
N LEU A 78 58.12 -19.35 -2.39
CA LEU A 78 59.30 -20.20 -2.39
C LEU A 78 59.73 -20.44 -3.85
N PRO A 79 60.62 -19.61 -4.42
CA PRO A 79 61.09 -19.80 -5.79
C PRO A 79 61.85 -21.12 -5.95
N ASP A 80 61.87 -21.68 -7.15
CA ASP A 80 62.40 -23.01 -7.42
C ASP A 80 63.91 -23.13 -7.24
N GLU A 81 64.62 -22.01 -7.38
CA GLU A 81 66.07 -21.89 -7.24
C GLU A 81 66.53 -21.90 -5.77
N LEU A 82 65.59 -21.91 -4.81
CA LEU A 82 65.94 -21.83 -3.40
C LEU A 82 66.36 -23.20 -2.86
N ASP A 83 67.64 -23.33 -2.53
CA ASP A 83 68.17 -24.47 -1.81
C ASP A 83 67.81 -24.39 -0.32
N LEU A 84 66.88 -25.26 0.09
CA LEU A 84 66.39 -25.35 1.47
C LEU A 84 67.14 -26.40 2.30
N SER A 85 68.11 -27.11 1.72
CA SER A 85 68.99 -28.03 2.48
C SER A 85 69.81 -27.24 3.51
N GLU A 86 70.27 -26.04 3.15
CA GLU A 86 70.95 -25.14 4.07
C GLU A 86 69.98 -24.40 5.02
N ARG A 87 70.11 -24.69 6.32
CA ARG A 87 69.30 -24.05 7.38
C ARG A 87 69.51 -22.52 7.48
N SER A 88 70.70 -22.04 7.13
CA SER A 88 71.04 -20.61 7.05
C SER A 88 70.17 -19.89 6.02
N VAL A 89 70.04 -20.47 4.81
CA VAL A 89 69.23 -19.94 3.71
C VAL A 89 67.75 -19.91 4.09
N ALA A 90 67.25 -20.97 4.74
CA ALA A 90 65.89 -21.00 5.27
C ALA A 90 65.62 -19.88 6.30
N ALA A 91 66.58 -19.59 7.18
CA ALA A 91 66.46 -18.52 8.17
C ALA A 91 66.45 -17.12 7.53
N GLU A 92 67.25 -16.89 6.49
CA GLU A 92 67.26 -15.63 5.74
C GLU A 92 65.94 -15.42 5.00
N ARG A 93 65.44 -16.44 4.30
CA ARG A 93 64.16 -16.37 3.59
C ARG A 93 62.97 -16.21 4.51
N CYS A 94 63.02 -16.80 5.70
CA CYS A 94 62.02 -16.58 6.74
C CYS A 94 61.87 -15.08 7.09
N LYS A 95 62.98 -14.33 7.12
CA LYS A 95 62.97 -12.87 7.33
C LYS A 95 62.47 -12.08 6.12
N ALA A 96 62.78 -12.56 4.91
CA ALA A 96 62.38 -11.91 3.66
C ALA A 96 60.87 -12.05 3.36
N LEU A 97 60.21 -13.11 3.84
CA LEU A 97 58.77 -13.28 3.70
C LEU A 97 58.01 -12.21 4.50
N THR A 98 57.53 -11.15 3.87
CA THR A 98 56.81 -10.04 4.53
C THR A 98 55.28 -10.11 4.40
N GLY A 99 54.72 -11.16 3.80
CA GLY A 99 53.27 -11.30 3.62
C GLY A 99 52.46 -11.56 4.89
N CYS A 100 51.23 -11.07 4.91
CA CYS A 100 50.26 -11.30 5.99
C CYS A 100 49.31 -12.47 5.74
N SER A 101 49.35 -13.11 4.57
CA SER A 101 48.45 -14.23 4.26
C SER A 101 48.72 -15.44 5.17
N THR A 102 47.70 -16.30 5.31
CA THR A 102 47.80 -17.57 6.03
C THR A 102 48.93 -18.44 5.49
N LEU A 103 49.11 -18.50 4.16
CA LEU A 103 50.24 -19.16 3.50
C LEU A 103 51.59 -18.67 4.03
N HIS A 104 51.81 -17.34 3.99
CA HIS A 104 53.07 -16.74 4.43
C HIS A 104 53.36 -17.05 5.90
N ARG A 105 52.34 -16.98 6.76
CA ARG A 105 52.49 -17.31 8.18
C ARG A 105 52.80 -18.80 8.39
N HIS A 106 52.16 -19.68 7.62
CA HIS A 106 52.37 -21.11 7.70
C HIS A 106 53.80 -21.47 7.26
N ILE A 107 54.22 -21.02 6.08
CA ILE A 107 55.58 -21.20 5.57
C ILE A 107 56.59 -20.62 6.56
N ARG A 108 56.38 -19.40 7.07
CA ARG A 108 57.29 -18.78 8.03
C ARG A 108 57.46 -19.62 9.29
N ARG A 109 56.40 -20.22 9.82
CA ARG A 109 56.48 -21.09 11.00
C ARG A 109 57.24 -22.39 10.72
N LEU A 110 56.98 -23.01 9.57
CA LEU A 110 57.69 -24.23 9.18
C LEU A 110 59.18 -23.95 8.95
N LEU A 111 59.51 -22.88 8.21
CA LEU A 111 60.89 -22.45 8.01
C LEU A 111 61.58 -22.06 9.32
N THR A 112 60.87 -21.42 10.25
CA THR A 112 61.44 -21.09 11.56
C THR A 112 61.75 -22.36 12.37
N ALA A 113 60.86 -23.35 12.34
CA ALA A 113 61.10 -24.64 13.00
C ALA A 113 62.28 -25.39 12.37
N TRP A 114 62.36 -25.40 11.03
CA TRP A 114 63.48 -25.98 10.29
C TRP A 114 64.80 -25.29 10.61
N ALA A 115 64.83 -23.95 10.57
CA ALA A 115 66.01 -23.16 10.91
C ALA A 115 66.44 -23.33 12.37
N ALA A 116 65.50 -23.61 13.28
CA ALA A 116 65.78 -23.95 14.68
C ALA A 116 66.27 -25.40 14.87
N GLY A 117 66.33 -26.19 13.80
CA GLY A 117 66.93 -27.52 13.78
C GLY A 117 65.96 -28.69 13.91
N ALA A 118 64.65 -28.46 13.77
CA ALA A 118 63.67 -29.55 13.67
C ALA A 118 64.01 -30.48 12.48
N SER A 119 63.72 -31.78 12.60
CA SER A 119 63.93 -32.72 11.50
C SER A 119 62.85 -32.59 10.42
N GLY A 120 63.14 -33.01 9.18
CA GLY A 120 62.17 -33.01 8.08
C GLY A 120 60.83 -33.69 8.44
N PRO A 121 60.85 -34.89 9.07
CA PRO A 121 59.65 -35.54 9.59
C PRO A 121 58.87 -34.71 10.64
N GLN A 122 59.58 -34.00 11.53
CA GLN A 122 58.94 -33.12 12.50
C GLN A 122 58.27 -31.92 11.82
N VAL A 123 58.91 -31.31 10.83
CA VAL A 123 58.35 -30.20 10.05
C VAL A 123 57.14 -30.66 9.24
N SER A 124 57.18 -31.85 8.63
CA SER A 124 56.05 -32.46 7.93
C SER A 124 54.85 -32.70 8.88
N SER A 125 55.10 -33.31 10.04
CA SER A 125 54.07 -33.52 11.06
C SER A 125 53.45 -32.19 11.53
N MET A 126 54.27 -31.16 11.72
CA MET A 126 53.82 -29.82 12.11
C MET A 126 53.00 -29.14 11.00
N ALA A 127 53.35 -29.35 9.73
CA ALA A 127 52.56 -28.87 8.59
C ALA A 127 51.18 -29.55 8.55
N GLY A 128 51.15 -30.87 8.65
CA GLY A 128 49.91 -31.66 8.67
C GLY A 128 48.97 -31.28 9.81
N ASN A 129 49.48 -31.13 11.03
CA ASN A 129 48.67 -30.76 12.19
C ASN A 129 48.12 -29.32 12.08
N GLN A 130 48.93 -28.38 11.58
CA GLN A 130 48.46 -27.03 11.31
C GLN A 130 47.37 -26.99 10.24
N MET A 131 47.53 -27.78 9.18
CA MET A 131 46.56 -27.89 8.09
C MET A 131 45.23 -28.46 8.57
N LEU A 132 45.27 -29.56 9.34
CA LEU A 132 44.08 -30.18 9.94
C LEU A 132 43.34 -29.19 10.84
N ARG A 133 44.08 -28.43 11.66
CA ARG A 133 43.49 -27.39 12.52
C ARG A 133 42.84 -26.27 11.70
N THR A 134 43.46 -25.83 10.62
CA THR A 134 42.85 -24.80 9.75
C THR A 134 41.58 -25.30 9.08
N MET A 135 41.56 -26.55 8.60
CA MET A 135 40.37 -27.16 8.01
C MET A 135 39.24 -27.32 9.03
N GLY A 136 39.57 -27.74 10.26
CA GLY A 136 38.60 -27.87 11.34
C GLY A 136 37.95 -26.53 11.72
N VAL A 137 38.74 -25.46 11.81
CA VAL A 137 38.22 -24.11 12.08
C VAL A 137 37.33 -23.61 10.94
N LEU A 138 37.75 -23.80 9.68
CA LEU A 138 36.96 -23.45 8.50
C LEU A 138 35.59 -24.14 8.48
N ALA A 139 35.57 -25.44 8.78
CA ALA A 139 34.35 -26.22 8.85
C ALA A 139 33.44 -25.72 9.98
N ALA A 140 34.00 -25.50 11.18
CA ALA A 140 33.25 -25.01 12.33
C ALA A 140 32.64 -23.62 12.10
N GLU A 141 33.41 -22.69 11.51
CA GLU A 141 32.92 -21.35 11.15
C GLU A 141 31.78 -21.43 10.14
N THR A 142 31.94 -22.24 9.08
CA THR A 142 30.91 -22.41 8.05
C THR A 142 29.61 -22.96 8.66
N VAL A 143 29.72 -24.00 9.49
CA VAL A 143 28.56 -24.61 10.17
C VAL A 143 27.89 -23.60 11.10
N ALA A 144 28.65 -22.82 11.86
CA ALA A 144 28.09 -21.80 12.74
C ALA A 144 27.30 -20.74 11.97
N VAL A 145 27.80 -20.28 10.82
CA VAL A 145 27.10 -19.30 9.96
C VAL A 145 25.85 -19.92 9.33
N LEU A 146 25.89 -21.17 8.91
CA LEU A 146 24.72 -21.87 8.36
C LEU A 146 23.63 -22.08 9.43
N ILE A 147 24.01 -22.44 10.66
CA ILE A 147 23.08 -22.55 11.79
C ILE A 147 22.45 -21.18 12.08
N LEU A 148 23.24 -20.11 12.09
CA LEU A 148 22.74 -18.75 12.30
C LEU A 148 21.72 -18.37 11.23
N LEU A 149 22.03 -18.59 9.95
CA LEU A 149 21.12 -18.29 8.84
C LEU A 149 19.84 -19.16 8.88
N GLY A 150 19.99 -20.46 9.16
CA GLY A 150 18.87 -21.38 9.31
C GLY A 150 17.95 -21.01 10.48
N SER A 151 18.53 -20.61 11.61
CA SER A 151 17.76 -20.12 12.75
C SER A 151 16.99 -18.83 12.42
N GLY A 152 17.57 -17.93 11.63
CA GLY A 152 16.90 -16.72 11.14
C GLY A 152 15.67 -17.01 10.27
N ALA A 153 15.70 -18.09 9.49
CA ALA A 153 14.55 -18.51 8.67
C ALA A 153 13.37 -19.05 9.51
N ALA A 154 13.65 -19.67 10.66
CA ALA A 154 12.63 -20.26 11.52
C ALA A 154 11.72 -19.22 12.22
N PHE A 155 12.13 -17.95 12.31
CA PHE A 155 11.37 -16.90 13.02
C PHE A 155 10.24 -16.25 12.21
N GLY A 156 9.73 -16.91 11.15
CA GLY A 156 8.63 -16.38 10.34
C GLY A 156 9.01 -15.10 9.58
N ALA A 157 10.22 -15.07 9.03
CA ALA A 157 10.71 -13.92 8.28
C ALA A 157 9.86 -13.66 7.01
N PRO A 158 9.73 -12.40 6.57
CA PRO A 158 9.08 -12.07 5.31
C PRO A 158 9.67 -12.87 4.14
N GLN A 159 8.85 -13.22 3.14
CA GLN A 159 9.25 -14.07 2.02
C GLN A 159 10.51 -13.55 1.28
N VAL A 160 10.66 -12.23 1.17
CA VAL A 160 11.87 -11.60 0.57
C VAL A 160 13.13 -11.93 1.38
N LEU A 161 13.07 -11.84 2.72
CA LEU A 161 14.18 -12.19 3.61
C LEU A 161 14.48 -13.68 3.59
N LEU A 162 13.46 -14.54 3.46
CA LEU A 162 13.65 -15.98 3.27
C LEU A 162 14.43 -16.27 1.99
N THR A 163 14.05 -15.65 0.85
CA THR A 163 14.78 -15.84 -0.41
C THR A 163 16.22 -15.31 -0.35
N LEU A 164 16.43 -14.18 0.34
CA LEU A 164 17.76 -13.61 0.54
C LEU A 164 18.62 -14.51 1.45
N GLY A 165 18.02 -15.02 2.52
CA GLY A 165 18.68 -15.92 3.47
C GLY A 165 19.07 -17.26 2.85
N THR A 166 18.19 -17.87 2.05
CA THR A 166 18.50 -19.11 1.32
C THR A 166 19.59 -18.89 0.27
N GLY A 167 19.51 -17.78 -0.50
CA GLY A 167 20.58 -17.39 -1.41
C GLY A 167 21.92 -17.20 -0.69
N CYS A 168 21.90 -16.57 0.49
CA CYS A 168 23.09 -16.40 1.33
C CYS A 168 23.65 -17.75 1.82
N MET A 169 22.81 -18.71 2.21
CA MET A 169 23.27 -20.05 2.62
C MET A 169 23.98 -20.79 1.47
N VAL A 170 23.46 -20.67 0.24
CA VAL A 170 24.13 -21.24 -0.95
C VAL A 170 25.49 -20.58 -1.18
N LEU A 171 25.58 -19.25 -1.08
CA LEU A 171 26.84 -18.52 -1.22
C LEU A 171 27.87 -18.90 -0.15
N VAL A 172 27.44 -19.04 1.11
CA VAL A 172 28.30 -19.51 2.21
C VAL A 172 28.85 -20.91 1.89
N THR A 173 28.00 -21.80 1.40
CA THR A 173 28.40 -23.18 1.04
C THR A 173 29.40 -23.21 -0.12
N LEU A 174 29.14 -22.45 -1.19
CA LEU A 174 30.06 -22.34 -2.32
C LEU A 174 31.41 -21.76 -1.90
N MET A 175 31.39 -20.73 -1.05
CA MET A 175 32.59 -20.12 -0.52
C MET A 175 33.39 -21.08 0.39
N ALA A 176 32.70 -21.88 1.19
CA ALA A 176 33.33 -22.92 2.00
C ALA A 176 34.04 -23.97 1.14
N ILE A 177 33.40 -24.43 0.05
CA ILE A 177 34.01 -25.35 -0.93
C ILE A 177 35.26 -24.71 -1.56
N ALA A 178 35.17 -23.46 -2.01
CA ALA A 178 36.29 -22.73 -2.61
C ALA A 178 37.47 -22.57 -1.63
N ARG A 179 37.19 -22.29 -0.35
CA ARG A 179 38.21 -22.21 0.71
C ARG A 179 38.83 -23.57 1.02
N PHE A 180 38.04 -24.64 1.03
CA PHE A 180 38.53 -25.99 1.27
C PHE A 180 39.45 -26.46 0.13
N GLN A 181 39.06 -26.20 -1.13
CA GLN A 181 39.90 -26.47 -2.30
C GLN A 181 41.20 -25.65 -2.28
N LEU A 182 41.14 -24.38 -1.90
CA LEU A 182 42.34 -23.55 -1.81
C LEU A 182 43.28 -24.04 -0.71
N ALA A 183 42.72 -24.47 0.43
CA ALA A 183 43.49 -25.04 1.52
C ALA A 183 44.15 -26.37 1.10
N SER A 184 43.47 -27.23 0.33
CA SER A 184 44.09 -28.45 -0.19
C SER A 184 45.22 -28.16 -1.19
N GLN A 185 45.05 -27.16 -2.07
CA GLN A 185 46.12 -26.69 -2.96
C GLN A 185 47.30 -26.13 -2.18
N LEU A 186 47.04 -25.41 -1.08
CA LEU A 186 48.06 -24.88 -0.18
C LEU A 186 48.91 -26.00 0.43
N ALA A 187 48.27 -27.08 0.88
CA ALA A 187 48.95 -28.25 1.44
C ALA A 187 49.81 -28.93 0.37
N GLY A 188 49.28 -29.12 -0.84
CA GLY A 188 50.04 -29.66 -1.96
C GLY A 188 51.25 -28.79 -2.34
N TYR A 189 51.10 -27.46 -2.30
CA TYR A 189 52.20 -26.52 -2.54
C TYR A 189 53.30 -26.63 -1.47
N ILE A 190 52.93 -26.73 -0.20
CA ILE A 190 53.89 -26.89 0.91
C ILE A 190 54.62 -28.23 0.80
N GLU A 191 53.91 -29.31 0.49
CA GLU A 191 54.51 -30.64 0.32
C GLU A 191 55.55 -30.63 -0.81
N SER A 192 55.15 -30.13 -1.99
CA SER A 192 55.99 -30.14 -3.20
C SER A 192 57.17 -29.17 -3.15
N ASN A 193 57.01 -27.98 -2.56
CA ASN A 193 58.04 -26.93 -2.61
C ASN A 193 58.88 -26.81 -1.35
N LEU A 194 58.33 -27.15 -0.19
CA LEU A 194 59.03 -27.01 1.09
C LEU A 194 59.47 -28.37 1.62
N LEU A 195 58.57 -29.34 1.74
CA LEU A 195 58.89 -30.62 2.37
C LEU A 195 59.76 -31.51 1.47
N ALA A 196 59.50 -31.55 0.17
CA ALA A 196 60.34 -32.28 -0.78
C ALA A 196 61.81 -31.80 -0.77
N ARG A 197 62.05 -30.52 -0.52
CA ARG A 197 63.40 -29.93 -0.49
C ARG A 197 64.10 -30.10 0.85
N ILE A 198 63.34 -30.06 1.96
CA ILE A 198 63.86 -30.33 3.31
C ILE A 198 64.14 -31.83 3.52
N GLY A 199 63.36 -32.71 2.90
CA GLY A 199 63.41 -34.16 3.13
C GLY A 199 64.62 -34.88 2.52
N ASN A 200 65.35 -34.25 1.61
CA ASN A 200 66.45 -34.88 0.87
C ASN A 200 67.69 -35.20 1.74
N ASP A 201 67.76 -34.68 2.97
CA ASP A 201 68.84 -34.94 3.94
C ASP A 201 68.55 -36.11 4.91
N THR A 202 67.39 -36.77 4.81
CA THR A 202 67.03 -37.91 5.67
C THR A 202 67.33 -39.22 4.96
N PRO A 203 68.11 -40.16 5.55
CA PRO A 203 68.48 -41.40 4.87
C PRO A 203 67.21 -42.15 4.43
N ALA A 204 67.17 -42.53 3.14
CA ALA A 204 66.01 -43.08 2.44
C ALA A 204 65.29 -44.23 3.16
N ALA A 205 65.98 -44.95 4.07
CA ALA A 205 65.40 -46.01 4.90
C ALA A 205 64.42 -45.50 5.98
N ALA A 206 64.70 -44.34 6.61
CA ALA A 206 63.75 -43.72 7.55
C ALA A 206 62.64 -42.96 6.80
N GLY A 207 62.95 -42.44 5.62
CA GLY A 207 61.98 -41.85 4.69
C GLY A 207 60.96 -42.86 4.20
N LEU A 208 61.34 -44.10 3.88
CA LEU A 208 60.40 -45.13 3.40
C LEU A 208 59.40 -45.55 4.48
N GLU A 209 59.87 -45.87 5.69
CA GLU A 209 59.00 -46.20 6.84
C GLU A 209 58.08 -45.01 7.20
N PHE A 210 58.61 -43.78 7.23
CA PHE A 210 57.81 -42.61 7.54
C PHE A 210 56.83 -42.25 6.41
N THR A 211 57.20 -42.38 5.13
CA THR A 211 56.32 -42.18 3.97
C THR A 211 55.27 -43.28 3.87
N GLN A 212 55.56 -44.49 4.35
CA GLN A 212 54.60 -45.59 4.38
C GLN A 212 53.64 -45.45 5.58
N VAL A 213 54.13 -45.00 6.74
CA VAL A 213 53.30 -44.68 7.92
C VAL A 213 52.46 -43.43 7.68
N LEU A 214 53.01 -42.37 7.08
CA LEU A 214 52.25 -41.20 6.62
C LEU A 214 51.32 -41.57 5.48
N GLY A 215 51.76 -42.35 4.50
CA GLY A 215 50.94 -42.80 3.39
C GLY A 215 49.74 -43.58 3.90
N LYS A 216 49.96 -44.50 4.84
CA LYS A 216 48.88 -45.25 5.51
C LYS A 216 48.03 -44.35 6.39
N ALA A 217 48.60 -43.47 7.21
CA ALA A 217 47.85 -42.53 8.04
C ALA A 217 47.05 -41.51 7.22
N VAL A 218 47.57 -41.04 6.09
CA VAL A 218 46.89 -40.17 5.12
C VAL A 218 45.82 -40.96 4.40
N THR A 219 46.07 -42.20 3.99
CA THR A 219 45.06 -43.06 3.35
C THR A 219 43.93 -43.38 4.32
N ASP A 220 44.25 -43.75 5.56
CA ASP A 220 43.29 -44.01 6.64
C ASP A 220 42.56 -42.74 7.05
N SER A 221 43.24 -41.59 7.10
CA SER A 221 42.62 -40.31 7.40
C SER A 221 41.73 -39.83 6.25
N THR A 222 42.15 -40.01 5.00
CA THR A 222 41.34 -39.70 3.80
C THR A 222 40.16 -40.64 3.67
N ALA A 223 40.33 -41.93 3.97
CA ALA A 223 39.24 -42.90 4.06
C ALA A 223 38.28 -42.54 5.20
N SER A 224 38.80 -42.16 6.38
CA SER A 224 37.97 -41.72 7.50
C SER A 224 37.22 -40.42 7.18
N LEU A 225 37.85 -39.51 6.43
CA LEU A 225 37.27 -38.25 5.99
C LEU A 225 36.19 -38.52 4.93
N ALA A 226 36.44 -39.40 3.96
CA ALA A 226 35.44 -39.83 2.97
C ALA A 226 34.26 -40.54 3.65
N THR A 227 34.52 -41.35 4.67
CA THR A 227 33.48 -42.04 5.46
C THR A 227 32.69 -41.04 6.31
N ALA A 228 33.36 -40.06 6.93
CA ALA A 228 32.71 -38.98 7.66
C ALA A 228 31.90 -38.09 6.72
N GLN A 229 32.41 -37.80 5.52
CA GLN A 229 31.73 -37.01 4.50
C GLN A 229 30.51 -37.75 3.95
N ALA A 230 30.60 -39.07 3.75
CA ALA A 230 29.46 -39.92 3.41
C ALA A 230 28.41 -39.93 4.52
N LYS A 231 28.81 -40.09 5.78
CA LYS A 231 27.89 -40.01 6.93
C LYS A 231 27.26 -38.63 7.10
N PHE A 232 28.01 -37.56 6.85
CA PHE A 232 27.48 -36.20 6.86
C PHE A 232 26.51 -35.98 5.71
N ALA A 233 26.82 -36.46 4.50
CA ALA A 233 25.91 -36.39 3.36
C ALA A 233 24.63 -37.20 3.62
N GLU A 234 24.74 -38.37 4.25
CA GLU A 234 23.61 -39.21 4.65
C GLU A 234 22.76 -38.55 5.75
N GLN A 235 23.39 -37.97 6.78
CA GLN A 235 22.68 -37.19 7.80
C GLN A 235 22.03 -35.94 7.22
N LEU A 236 22.70 -35.23 6.32
CA LEU A 236 22.16 -34.06 5.64
C LEU A 236 20.95 -34.45 4.79
N ALA A 237 21.05 -35.53 4.00
CA ALA A 237 19.95 -36.05 3.21
C ALA A 237 18.77 -36.47 4.09
N LYS A 238 19.03 -37.07 5.25
CA LYS A 238 18.01 -37.47 6.22
C LYS A 238 17.31 -36.26 6.85
N VAL A 239 18.08 -35.27 7.30
CA VAL A 239 17.54 -34.00 7.82
C VAL A 239 16.74 -33.26 6.74
N GLN A 240 17.19 -33.28 5.49
CA GLN A 240 16.50 -32.66 4.37
C GLN A 240 15.20 -33.39 4.02
N ALA A 241 15.18 -34.72 4.07
CA ALA A 241 13.98 -35.54 3.90
C ALA A 241 12.98 -35.34 5.05
N ASP A 242 13.46 -35.32 6.31
CA ASP A 242 12.62 -35.07 7.48
C ASP A 242 12.03 -33.65 7.47
N ALA A 243 12.84 -32.65 7.07
CA ALA A 243 12.38 -31.28 6.89
C ALA A 243 11.34 -31.17 5.75
N ALA A 244 11.55 -31.86 4.62
CA ALA A 244 10.58 -31.92 3.54
C ALA A 244 9.26 -32.60 3.97
N ALA A 245 9.35 -33.69 4.75
CA ALA A 245 8.18 -34.38 5.29
C ALA A 245 7.41 -33.51 6.30
N GLN A 246 8.11 -32.79 7.19
CA GLN A 246 7.49 -31.83 8.10
C GLN A 246 6.85 -30.66 7.36
N ALA A 247 7.51 -30.13 6.32
CA ALA A 247 6.95 -29.08 5.48
C ALA A 247 5.69 -29.55 4.73
N ALA A 248 5.68 -30.76 4.18
CA ALA A 248 4.51 -31.35 3.53
C ALA A 248 3.34 -31.55 4.53
N LYS A 249 3.64 -31.99 5.76
CA LYS A 249 2.64 -32.12 6.83
C LYS A 249 2.07 -30.76 7.23
N ALA A 250 2.92 -29.77 7.47
CA ALA A 250 2.50 -28.42 7.79
C ALA A 250 1.66 -27.78 6.66
N GLN A 251 2.00 -28.04 5.40
CA GLN A 251 1.23 -27.58 4.24
C GLN A 251 -0.15 -28.26 4.18
N THR A 252 -0.23 -29.54 4.51
CA THR A 252 -1.50 -30.29 4.57
C THR A 252 -2.39 -29.79 5.71
N ASP A 253 -1.81 -29.56 6.90
CA ASP A 253 -2.54 -29.03 8.06
C ASP A 253 -3.02 -27.59 7.80
N ALA A 254 -2.20 -26.75 7.15
CA ALA A 254 -2.58 -25.41 6.73
C ALA A 254 -3.72 -25.42 5.70
N ALA A 255 -3.66 -26.32 4.70
CA ALA A 255 -4.74 -26.49 3.73
C ALA A 255 -6.05 -26.94 4.39
N ALA A 256 -5.99 -27.84 5.38
CA ALA A 256 -7.15 -28.27 6.16
C ALA A 256 -7.74 -27.12 6.99
N GLN A 257 -6.91 -26.28 7.61
CA GLN A 257 -7.37 -25.09 8.34
C GLN A 257 -8.03 -24.07 7.41
N ILE A 258 -7.45 -23.83 6.22
CA ILE A 258 -8.04 -22.94 5.20
C ILE A 258 -9.40 -23.47 4.74
N ALA A 259 -9.52 -24.77 4.46
CA ALA A 259 -10.79 -25.37 4.05
C ALA A 259 -11.88 -25.24 5.15
N LYS A 260 -11.49 -25.43 6.43
CA LYS A 260 -12.40 -25.23 7.56
C LYS A 260 -12.82 -23.76 7.68
N ALA A 261 -11.87 -22.82 7.61
CA ALA A 261 -12.16 -21.39 7.66
C ALA A 261 -13.06 -20.93 6.50
N GLN A 262 -12.88 -21.47 5.30
CA GLN A 262 -13.77 -21.21 4.16
C GLN A 262 -15.18 -21.73 4.39
N THR A 263 -15.32 -22.92 4.98
CA THR A 263 -16.63 -23.51 5.34
C THR A 263 -17.34 -22.66 6.40
N ASP A 264 -16.63 -22.24 7.45
CA ASP A 264 -17.17 -21.38 8.51
C ASP A 264 -17.57 -20.01 7.97
N THR A 265 -16.76 -19.43 7.07
CA THR A 265 -17.07 -18.15 6.40
C THR A 265 -18.31 -18.28 5.51
N ALA A 266 -18.44 -19.37 4.75
CA ALA A 266 -19.62 -19.60 3.92
C ALA A 266 -20.89 -19.77 4.76
N ALA A 267 -20.81 -20.43 5.91
CA ALA A 267 -21.93 -20.56 6.85
C ALA A 267 -22.33 -19.20 7.45
N GLN A 268 -21.37 -18.38 7.85
CA GLN A 268 -21.63 -17.02 8.34
C GLN A 268 -22.25 -16.13 7.27
N LEU A 269 -21.76 -16.21 6.02
CA LEU A 269 -22.27 -15.44 4.90
C LEU A 269 -23.70 -15.84 4.55
N THR A 270 -24.03 -17.13 4.60
CA THR A 270 -25.39 -17.64 4.42
C THR A 270 -26.33 -17.10 5.51
N LYS A 271 -25.89 -17.11 6.78
CA LYS A 271 -26.67 -16.57 7.90
C LYS A 271 -26.90 -15.06 7.74
N ALA A 272 -25.85 -14.30 7.42
CA ALA A 272 -25.95 -12.87 7.19
C ALA A 272 -26.90 -12.52 6.03
N HIS A 273 -26.89 -13.30 4.94
CA HIS A 273 -27.85 -13.14 3.84
C HIS A 273 -29.29 -13.42 4.28
N SER A 274 -29.51 -14.46 5.08
CA SER A 274 -30.85 -14.77 5.63
C SER A 274 -31.36 -13.66 6.55
N ASP A 275 -30.50 -13.15 7.44
CA ASP A 275 -30.85 -12.07 8.37
C ASP A 275 -31.14 -10.77 7.60
N ALA A 276 -30.33 -10.44 6.59
CA ALA A 276 -30.56 -9.29 5.72
C ALA A 276 -31.87 -9.42 4.92
N ALA A 277 -32.19 -10.60 4.39
CA ALA A 277 -33.44 -10.85 3.69
C ALA A 277 -34.65 -10.67 4.62
N ALA A 278 -34.57 -11.13 5.86
CA ALA A 278 -35.61 -10.94 6.87
C ALA A 278 -35.81 -9.45 7.21
N GLN A 279 -34.72 -8.68 7.36
CA GLN A 279 -34.80 -7.24 7.60
C GLN A 279 -35.44 -6.49 6.42
N ILE A 280 -35.07 -6.84 5.19
CA ILE A 280 -35.67 -6.24 3.98
C ILE A 280 -37.17 -6.55 3.92
N ALA A 281 -37.58 -7.79 4.21
CA ALA A 281 -38.99 -8.16 4.24
C ALA A 281 -39.78 -7.35 5.31
N SER A 282 -39.22 -7.20 6.52
CA SER A 282 -39.83 -6.39 7.57
C SER A 282 -39.96 -4.91 7.16
N ALA A 283 -38.90 -4.33 6.58
CA ALA A 283 -38.91 -2.94 6.11
C ALA A 283 -39.92 -2.72 4.97
N GLN A 284 -40.08 -3.69 4.06
CA GLN A 284 -41.10 -3.63 3.01
C GLN A 284 -42.52 -3.68 3.59
N GLN A 285 -42.76 -4.51 4.61
CA GLN A 285 -44.05 -4.59 5.27
C GLN A 285 -44.40 -3.28 6.00
N GLU A 286 -43.43 -2.68 6.70
CA GLU A 286 -43.60 -1.37 7.35
C GLU A 286 -43.85 -0.25 6.33
N ALA A 287 -43.09 -0.22 5.23
CA ALA A 287 -43.29 0.76 4.16
C ALA A 287 -44.68 0.63 3.52
N ALA A 288 -45.14 -0.61 3.27
CA ALA A 288 -46.48 -0.87 2.76
C ALA A 288 -47.56 -0.39 3.75
N ALA A 289 -47.40 -0.64 5.04
CA ALA A 289 -48.33 -0.16 6.07
C ALA A 289 -48.38 1.39 6.13
N GLN A 290 -47.23 2.06 6.02
CA GLN A 290 -47.17 3.52 5.96
C GLN A 290 -47.83 4.09 4.70
N ALA A 291 -47.64 3.45 3.54
CA ALA A 291 -48.27 3.84 2.30
C ALA A 291 -49.81 3.74 2.38
N VAL A 292 -50.34 2.66 2.96
CA VAL A 292 -51.78 2.50 3.21
C VAL A 292 -52.31 3.59 4.14
N LYS A 293 -51.57 3.90 5.22
CA LYS A 293 -51.95 4.98 6.14
C LYS A 293 -51.98 6.34 5.44
N ALA A 294 -50.95 6.66 4.65
CA ALA A 294 -50.88 7.91 3.88
C ALA A 294 -52.01 8.01 2.84
N GLN A 295 -52.36 6.90 2.18
CA GLN A 295 -53.49 6.84 1.24
C GLN A 295 -54.83 7.07 1.96
N GLY A 296 -54.99 6.53 3.17
CA GLY A 296 -56.16 6.79 4.02
C GLY A 296 -56.28 8.26 4.41
N GLU A 297 -55.19 8.87 4.87
CA GLU A 297 -55.16 10.29 5.27
C GLU A 297 -55.41 11.24 4.08
N THR A 298 -54.85 10.95 2.91
CA THR A 298 -55.10 11.74 1.69
C THR A 298 -56.53 11.61 1.20
N SER A 299 -57.11 10.40 1.26
CA SER A 299 -58.53 10.19 0.93
C SER A 299 -59.45 10.94 1.88
N ALA A 300 -59.14 10.95 3.18
CA ALA A 300 -59.90 11.72 4.18
C ALA A 300 -59.80 13.23 3.93
N LYS A 301 -58.61 13.76 3.62
CA LYS A 301 -58.42 15.17 3.26
C LYS A 301 -59.18 15.54 1.98
N LEU A 302 -59.18 14.68 0.98
CA LEU A 302 -59.91 14.90 -0.26
C LEU A 302 -61.43 14.94 -0.03
N ALA A 303 -61.96 14.01 0.78
CA ALA A 303 -63.37 14.02 1.16
C ALA A 303 -63.76 15.29 1.93
N ALA A 304 -62.92 15.74 2.87
CA ALA A 304 -63.14 16.98 3.59
C ALA A 304 -63.12 18.22 2.66
N ALA A 305 -62.17 18.28 1.72
CA ALA A 305 -62.10 19.37 0.74
C ALA A 305 -63.31 19.39 -0.21
N GLN A 306 -63.80 18.21 -0.63
CA GLN A 306 -65.03 18.10 -1.43
C GLN A 306 -66.25 18.59 -0.66
N GLN A 307 -66.37 18.23 0.62
CA GLN A 307 -67.45 18.70 1.48
C GLN A 307 -67.39 20.22 1.69
N GLU A 308 -66.20 20.77 1.90
CA GLU A 308 -66.01 22.23 2.03
C GLU A 308 -66.38 22.94 0.72
N THR A 309 -65.94 22.42 -0.42
CA THR A 309 -66.26 22.98 -1.74
C THR A 309 -67.77 22.94 -2.00
N ALA A 310 -68.44 21.83 -1.67
CA ALA A 310 -69.89 21.72 -1.78
C ALA A 310 -70.62 22.74 -0.89
N ALA A 311 -70.14 22.94 0.34
CA ALA A 311 -70.69 23.96 1.25
C ALA A 311 -70.47 25.39 0.75
N GLN A 312 -69.32 25.69 0.15
CA GLN A 312 -69.05 26.99 -0.49
C GLN A 312 -69.94 27.21 -1.72
N LEU A 313 -70.15 26.17 -2.53
CA LEU A 313 -71.03 26.23 -3.70
C LEU A 313 -72.49 26.47 -3.29
N ALA A 314 -72.97 25.81 -2.24
CA ALA A 314 -74.30 26.05 -1.69
C ALA A 314 -74.46 27.52 -1.24
N LYS A 315 -73.50 28.07 -0.49
CA LYS A 315 -73.50 29.50 -0.10
C LYS A 315 -73.47 30.44 -1.30
N ALA A 316 -72.77 30.08 -2.38
CA ALA A 316 -72.74 30.87 -3.60
C ALA A 316 -74.10 30.83 -4.33
N GLN A 317 -74.75 29.66 -4.38
CA GLN A 317 -76.10 29.50 -4.92
C GLN A 317 -77.11 30.32 -4.13
N ASP A 318 -77.04 30.31 -2.79
CA ASP A 318 -77.92 31.13 -1.94
C ASP A 318 -77.76 32.63 -2.23
N LYS A 319 -76.51 33.10 -2.40
CA LYS A 319 -76.23 34.50 -2.78
C LYS A 319 -76.78 34.84 -4.17
N VAL A 320 -76.65 33.93 -5.13
CA VAL A 320 -77.20 34.13 -6.48
C VAL A 320 -78.73 34.17 -6.43
N ALA A 321 -79.35 33.29 -5.66
CA ALA A 321 -80.80 33.30 -5.45
C ALA A 321 -81.26 34.63 -4.79
N GLU A 322 -80.52 35.13 -3.80
CA GLU A 322 -80.78 36.43 -3.18
C GLU A 322 -80.67 37.58 -4.21
N GLN A 323 -79.63 37.58 -5.05
CA GLN A 323 -79.46 38.57 -6.10
C GLN A 323 -80.59 38.52 -7.15
N LEU A 324 -81.00 37.32 -7.57
CA LEU A 324 -82.15 37.15 -8.47
C LEU A 324 -83.46 37.64 -7.85
N GLY A 325 -83.64 37.42 -6.54
CA GLY A 325 -84.74 37.99 -5.76
C GLY A 325 -84.76 39.52 -5.84
N ARG A 326 -83.61 40.17 -5.60
CA ARG A 326 -83.47 41.63 -5.72
C ARG A 326 -83.72 42.13 -7.16
N VAL A 327 -83.25 41.41 -8.18
CA VAL A 327 -83.52 41.77 -9.59
C VAL A 327 -85.02 41.68 -9.89
N THR A 328 -85.72 40.68 -9.35
CA THR A 328 -87.17 40.54 -9.50
C THR A 328 -87.93 41.68 -8.81
N GLU A 329 -87.47 42.10 -7.64
CA GLU A 329 -88.02 43.26 -6.91
C GLU A 329 -87.81 44.56 -7.70
N ILE A 330 -86.61 44.78 -8.25
CA ILE A 330 -86.32 45.91 -9.14
C ILE A 330 -87.23 45.88 -10.37
N ALA A 331 -87.41 44.72 -11.02
CA ALA A 331 -88.31 44.59 -12.17
C ALA A 331 -89.75 44.99 -11.81
N THR A 332 -90.25 44.57 -10.65
CA THR A 332 -91.57 44.96 -10.14
C THR A 332 -91.66 46.46 -9.87
N SER A 333 -90.58 47.07 -9.34
CA SER A 333 -90.48 48.52 -9.14
C SER A 333 -90.52 49.28 -10.47
N VAL A 334 -89.80 48.80 -11.49
CA VAL A 334 -89.82 49.37 -12.85
C VAL A 334 -91.22 49.30 -13.45
N ASP A 335 -91.93 48.19 -13.31
CA ASP A 335 -93.32 48.08 -13.77
C ASP A 335 -94.25 49.07 -13.07
N ASN A 336 -94.07 49.30 -11.77
CA ASN A 336 -94.82 50.31 -11.03
C ASN A 336 -94.50 51.72 -11.53
N ILE A 337 -93.22 52.02 -11.81
CA ILE A 337 -92.80 53.31 -12.40
C ILE A 337 -93.41 53.48 -13.80
N LEU A 338 -93.45 52.43 -14.63
CA LEU A 338 -94.06 52.48 -15.97
C LEU A 338 -95.57 52.74 -15.90
N LYS A 339 -96.29 52.08 -14.98
CA LYS A 339 -97.72 52.39 -14.72
C LYS A 339 -97.91 53.82 -14.25
N LEU A 340 -97.01 54.32 -13.41
CA LEU A 340 -97.03 55.70 -12.93
C LEU A 340 -96.77 56.69 -14.08
N GLN A 341 -95.81 56.41 -14.96
CA GLN A 341 -95.58 57.19 -16.18
C GLN A 341 -96.82 57.19 -17.10
N GLN A 342 -97.44 56.04 -17.35
CA GLN A 342 -98.68 55.97 -18.14
C GLN A 342 -99.83 56.76 -17.50
N THR A 343 -99.93 56.73 -16.17
CA THR A 343 -100.92 57.51 -15.43
C THR A 343 -100.66 59.00 -15.60
N VAL A 344 -99.41 59.44 -15.42
CA VAL A 344 -98.98 60.83 -15.62
C VAL A 344 -99.21 61.28 -17.05
N ASP A 345 -98.83 60.48 -18.05
CA ASP A 345 -99.07 60.79 -19.46
C ASP A 345 -100.57 60.87 -19.77
N GLY A 346 -101.38 60.00 -19.16
CA GLY A 346 -102.84 60.05 -19.24
C GLY A 346 -103.39 61.34 -18.63
N THR A 347 -102.90 61.74 -17.46
CA THR A 347 -103.27 63.00 -16.80
C THR A 347 -102.84 64.20 -17.63
N ILE A 348 -101.62 64.23 -18.17
CA ILE A 348 -101.13 65.32 -19.04
C ILE A 348 -101.98 65.41 -20.30
N LYS A 349 -102.28 64.28 -20.96
CA LYS A 349 -103.19 64.24 -22.11
C LYS A 349 -104.57 64.79 -21.72
N GLY A 350 -105.09 64.41 -20.56
CA GLY A 350 -106.33 64.96 -20.00
C GLY A 350 -106.27 66.47 -19.81
N VAL A 351 -105.22 66.99 -19.18
CA VAL A 351 -105.00 68.43 -18.95
C VAL A 351 -104.89 69.21 -20.27
N THR A 352 -104.17 68.66 -21.26
CA THR A 352 -104.08 69.29 -22.59
C THR A 352 -105.40 69.23 -23.38
N ALA A 353 -106.26 68.25 -23.08
CA ALA A 353 -107.57 68.11 -23.72
C ALA A 353 -108.64 69.01 -23.08
N THR A 354 -108.42 69.47 -21.84
CA THR A 354 -109.32 70.42 -21.18
C THR A 354 -109.42 71.71 -21.99
N GLU A 355 -110.65 72.12 -22.30
CA GLU A 355 -110.93 73.35 -23.04
C GLU A 355 -110.38 74.60 -22.36
N GLU A 356 -110.21 74.59 -21.03
CA GLU A 356 -109.53 75.66 -20.28
C GLU A 356 -108.06 75.83 -20.72
N PHE A 357 -107.32 74.73 -20.91
CA PHE A 357 -105.93 74.79 -21.34
C PHE A 357 -105.82 75.22 -22.81
N LYS A 358 -106.70 74.75 -23.68
CA LYS A 358 -106.76 75.21 -25.08
C LYS A 358 -107.14 76.69 -25.19
N SER A 359 -108.12 77.13 -24.39
CA SER A 359 -108.58 78.50 -24.30
C SER A 359 -107.42 79.42 -23.89
N THR A 360 -106.71 79.08 -22.81
CA THR A 360 -105.54 79.84 -22.37
C THR A 360 -104.42 79.87 -23.41
N LEU A 361 -104.15 78.77 -24.13
CA LEU A 361 -103.19 78.74 -25.24
C LEU A 361 -103.62 79.61 -26.43
N LEU A 362 -104.91 79.62 -26.76
CA LEU A 362 -105.48 80.45 -27.82
C LEU A 362 -105.43 81.94 -27.47
N GLU A 363 -105.77 82.29 -26.22
CA GLU A 363 -105.69 83.66 -25.69
C GLU A 363 -104.23 84.17 -25.78
N LEU A 364 -103.26 83.33 -25.41
CA LEU A 364 -101.83 83.65 -25.51
C LEU A 364 -101.39 83.87 -26.96
N LYS A 365 -101.86 83.03 -27.89
CA LYS A 365 -101.61 83.20 -29.33
C LYS A 365 -102.20 84.49 -29.88
N ARG A 366 -103.41 84.86 -29.43
CA ARG A 366 -104.12 86.09 -29.81
C ARG A 366 -103.36 87.34 -29.36
N HIS A 367 -102.90 87.36 -28.10
CA HIS A 367 -102.08 88.44 -27.56
C HIS A 367 -100.75 88.61 -28.30
N LEU A 368 -100.13 87.50 -28.72
CA LEU A 368 -98.91 87.52 -29.53
C LEU A 368 -99.15 88.13 -30.91
N SER A 369 -100.24 87.77 -31.60
CA SER A 369 -100.53 88.35 -32.92
C SER A 369 -100.90 89.83 -32.86
N GLU A 370 -101.67 90.24 -31.84
CA GLU A 370 -102.01 91.67 -31.64
C GLU A 370 -100.75 92.50 -31.36
N SER A 371 -99.80 91.96 -30.60
CA SER A 371 -98.52 92.63 -30.33
C SER A 371 -97.67 92.79 -31.60
N ASP A 372 -97.61 91.76 -32.45
CA ASP A 372 -96.89 91.81 -33.74
C ASP A 372 -97.51 92.84 -34.71
N GLU A 373 -98.84 92.98 -34.72
CA GLU A 373 -99.52 93.95 -35.58
C GLU A 373 -99.30 95.40 -35.14
N MET A 374 -99.26 95.66 -33.82
CA MET A 374 -98.87 96.97 -33.29
C MET A 374 -97.45 97.35 -33.69
N LEU A 375 -96.50 96.41 -33.63
CA LEU A 375 -95.11 96.64 -34.04
C LEU A 375 -95.00 96.99 -35.54
N LYS A 376 -95.79 96.33 -36.40
CA LYS A 376 -95.82 96.67 -37.84
C LYS A 376 -96.40 98.06 -38.14
N ASN A 377 -97.42 98.48 -37.41
CA ASN A 377 -98.05 99.80 -37.62
C ASN A 377 -97.15 100.96 -37.15
N LEU A 378 -96.34 100.75 -36.12
CA LEU A 378 -95.36 101.74 -35.65
C LEU A 378 -94.17 101.91 -36.61
N ALA A 379 -93.88 100.92 -37.47
CA ALA A 379 -92.71 100.92 -38.35
C ALA A 379 -92.89 101.67 -39.70
N LYS A 380 -94.03 102.33 -39.98
CA LYS A 380 -94.24 103.09 -41.23
C LYS A 380 -93.51 104.46 -41.21
N PRO A 381 -92.56 104.72 -42.13
CA PRO A 381 -91.83 105.99 -42.17
C PRO A 381 -92.72 107.15 -42.64
N ARG A 382 -92.79 108.23 -41.86
CA ARG A 382 -93.47 109.49 -42.25
C ARG A 382 -92.51 110.37 -43.06
N SER A 383 -92.84 110.70 -44.32
CA SER A 383 -92.07 111.68 -45.09
C SER A 383 -92.41 113.10 -44.65
N ILE A 384 -91.45 113.83 -44.12
CA ILE A 384 -91.56 115.25 -43.77
C ILE A 384 -91.19 116.06 -45.02
N ARG A 385 -92.15 116.75 -45.66
CA ARG A 385 -91.87 117.77 -46.68
C ARG A 385 -91.78 119.14 -45.99
N LEU A 386 -90.60 119.75 -46.04
CA LEU A 386 -90.36 121.15 -45.66
C LEU A 386 -90.91 122.06 -46.76
N VAL A 387 -91.75 123.03 -46.41
CA VAL A 387 -92.20 124.13 -47.29
C VAL A 387 -91.60 125.41 -46.72
N GLU A 388 -90.62 125.96 -47.43
CA GLU A 388 -90.02 127.26 -47.10
C GLU A 388 -90.97 128.40 -47.47
N GLN A 389 -90.96 129.41 -46.62
CA GLN A 389 -91.81 130.59 -46.62
C GLN A 389 -90.89 131.76 -46.95
N ASP A 390 -91.11 132.47 -48.06
CA ASP A 390 -90.40 133.73 -48.35
C ASP A 390 -91.38 134.87 -48.66
N ARG A 391 -91.07 136.02 -48.04
CA ARG A 391 -91.55 137.39 -48.30
C ARG A 391 -91.36 137.71 -49.79
N GLU A 392 -92.22 138.42 -50.51
CA GLU A 392 -93.09 139.57 -50.21
C GLU A 392 -94.43 139.50 -50.95
#